data_AF-A0A349DBS0-F1
#
_entry.id   AF-A0A349DBS0-F1
#
_cell.length_a   1.000
_cell.length_b   1.000
_cell.length_c   1.000
_cell.angle_alpha   90.00
_cell.angle_beta   90.00
_cell.angle_gamma   90.00
#
_symmetry.space_group_name_H-M   'P 1'
#
loop_
_entity.id
_entity.type
_entity.pdbx_description
1 polymer ?
#
loop_
_entity_poly.entity_id
_entity_poly.type
_entity_poly.pdbx_seq_one_letter_code
_entity_poly.pdbx_strand_id
1 'polypeptide(L)'
;MSQNNSNETIAIQRAKEMIEKINAVEGFDPTVFAVDYTDLKTGETTKRLPVVIQIAWFKMKYPENKIAVQVTKEKEHFVAKARIYANYKDPVDCYLSEASASRTYSEDKPSVSPREWAQTAAIGIALRNAGFGLQFQIAGEDFDPVTPNEFERTPTSTENTVPDTDSPQNPGNEEPYTAEEYTAELTDAEKLEKAYQTLCPITKYSGKTLAEVLTVDPHALVWVANKYKGNPEISEAAKLICEHALSENNE
;
A
#
# COMPACT_ATOMS: atom_id res chain seq x y z
N MET A 1 -10.70 7.53 46.80
CA MET A 1 -10.45 7.78 45.36
C MET A 1 -9.55 6.73 44.70
N SER A 2 -8.73 5.95 45.44
CA SER A 2 -7.79 4.99 44.83
C SER A 2 -8.40 3.74 44.17
N GLN A 3 -9.57 3.26 44.64
CA GLN A 3 -10.17 2.03 44.10
C GLN A 3 -10.82 2.22 42.72
N ASN A 4 -11.28 3.43 42.38
CA ASN A 4 -11.84 3.71 41.05
C ASN A 4 -10.78 3.57 39.95
N ASN A 5 -9.56 4.06 40.21
CA ASN A 5 -8.47 4.01 39.24
C ASN A 5 -7.96 2.57 38.99
N SER A 6 -7.96 1.72 40.02
CA SER A 6 -7.61 0.30 39.87
C SER A 6 -8.68 -0.50 39.12
N ASN A 7 -9.96 -0.27 39.38
CA ASN A 7 -11.05 -0.93 38.65
C ASN A 7 -11.09 -0.51 37.18
N GLU A 8 -10.80 0.75 36.90
CA GLU A 8 -10.68 1.29 35.54
C GLU A 8 -9.50 0.66 34.78
N THR A 9 -8.34 0.55 35.43
CA THR A 9 -7.17 -0.13 34.86
C THR A 9 -7.46 -1.60 34.52
N ILE A 10 -8.15 -2.32 35.41
CA ILE A 10 -8.56 -3.73 35.18
C ILE A 10 -9.57 -3.83 34.03
N ALA A 11 -10.51 -2.89 33.94
CA ALA A 11 -11.49 -2.86 32.85
C ALA A 11 -10.82 -2.60 31.50
N ILE A 12 -9.86 -1.66 31.43
CA ILE A 12 -9.07 -1.37 30.23
C ILE A 12 -8.27 -2.60 29.80
N GLN A 13 -7.63 -3.30 30.76
CA GLN A 13 -6.87 -4.51 30.45
C GLN A 13 -7.76 -5.61 29.85
N ARG A 14 -8.93 -5.86 30.45
CA ARG A 14 -9.91 -6.82 29.91
C ARG A 14 -10.44 -6.42 28.54
N ALA A 15 -10.68 -5.12 28.31
CA ALA A 15 -11.10 -4.62 27.00
C ALA A 15 -10.03 -4.89 25.94
N LYS A 16 -8.74 -4.66 26.26
CA LYS A 16 -7.62 -4.99 25.36
C LYS A 16 -7.59 -6.49 25.03
N GLU A 17 -7.70 -7.36 26.02
CA GLU A 17 -7.75 -8.82 25.81
C GLU A 17 -8.94 -9.27 24.94
N MET A 18 -10.07 -8.55 24.98
CA MET A 18 -11.21 -8.82 24.08
C MET A 18 -10.94 -8.34 22.66
N ILE A 19 -10.32 -7.17 22.48
CA ILE A 19 -9.93 -6.65 21.17
C ILE A 19 -8.91 -7.57 20.50
N GLU A 20 -7.94 -8.10 21.26
CA GLU A 20 -6.94 -9.05 20.76
C GLU A 20 -7.56 -10.36 20.20
N LYS A 21 -8.76 -10.73 20.65
CA LYS A 21 -9.48 -11.91 20.14
C LYS A 21 -10.17 -11.66 18.80
N ILE A 22 -10.36 -10.40 18.40
CA ILE A 22 -10.97 -10.07 17.12
C ILE A 22 -10.08 -10.59 15.99
N ASN A 23 -10.67 -11.37 15.08
CA ASN A 23 -9.98 -11.98 13.95
C ASN A 23 -8.75 -12.83 14.30
N ALA A 24 -8.63 -13.32 15.53
CA ALA A 24 -7.53 -14.19 15.93
C ALA A 24 -7.39 -15.40 15.00
N VAL A 25 -6.14 -15.77 14.72
CA VAL A 25 -5.72 -16.92 13.91
C VAL A 25 -4.82 -17.79 14.79
N GLU A 26 -5.08 -19.10 14.81
CA GLU A 26 -4.30 -20.04 15.62
C GLU A 26 -2.81 -20.01 15.22
N GLY A 27 -1.94 -19.83 16.20
CA GLY A 27 -0.48 -19.79 15.98
C GLY A 27 0.06 -18.48 15.42
N PHE A 28 -0.75 -17.43 15.26
CA PHE A 28 -0.30 -16.12 14.79
C PHE A 28 -0.49 -15.03 15.84
N ASP A 29 0.61 -14.39 16.24
CA ASP A 29 0.61 -13.19 17.09
C ASP A 29 1.08 -11.97 16.28
N PRO A 30 0.20 -10.98 16.00
CA PRO A 30 0.58 -9.77 15.27
C PRO A 30 1.47 -8.82 16.09
N THR A 31 1.51 -8.95 17.42
CA THR A 31 2.21 -8.00 18.32
C THR A 31 3.71 -8.03 18.12
N VAL A 32 4.28 -9.19 17.76
CA VAL A 32 5.72 -9.35 17.52
C VAL A 32 6.23 -8.56 16.31
N PHE A 33 5.32 -8.15 15.41
CA PHE A 33 5.64 -7.37 14.21
C PHE A 33 5.32 -5.88 14.37
N ALA A 34 4.86 -5.44 15.54
CA ALA A 34 4.56 -4.05 15.78
C ALA A 34 5.84 -3.22 15.83
N VAL A 35 5.89 -2.16 15.02
CA VAL A 35 7.03 -1.26 14.91
C VAL A 35 6.71 0.05 15.63
N ASP A 36 7.70 0.60 16.31
CA ASP A 36 7.60 1.90 16.93
C ASP A 36 7.56 2.98 15.84
N TYR A 37 6.48 3.76 15.81
CA TYR A 37 6.30 4.89 14.92
C TYR A 37 6.34 6.17 15.75
N THR A 38 7.36 7.00 15.51
CA THR A 38 7.46 8.32 16.13
C THR A 38 6.87 9.36 15.18
N ASP A 39 5.83 10.06 15.64
CA ASP A 39 5.33 11.22 14.94
C ASP A 39 6.35 12.37 15.07
N LEU A 40 6.86 12.85 13.94
CA LEU A 40 7.86 13.90 13.89
C LEU A 40 7.33 15.27 14.38
N LYS A 41 6.00 15.45 14.44
CA LYS A 41 5.36 16.69 14.89
C LYS A 41 5.11 16.71 16.40
N THR A 42 4.67 15.60 16.98
CA THR A 42 4.35 15.52 18.41
C THR A 42 5.46 14.91 19.25
N GLY A 43 6.40 14.18 18.63
CA GLY A 43 7.43 13.41 19.31
C GLY A 43 6.89 12.13 19.98
N GLU A 44 5.60 11.85 19.84
CA GLU A 44 4.96 10.68 20.44
C GLU A 44 5.35 9.42 19.67
N THR A 45 5.72 8.37 20.41
CA THR A 45 6.07 7.07 19.83
C THR A 45 4.95 6.07 20.13
N THR A 46 4.25 5.65 19.08
CA THR A 46 3.15 4.68 19.15
C THR A 46 3.54 3.40 18.42
N LYS A 47 3.14 2.25 18.97
CA LYS A 47 3.33 0.97 18.28
C LYS A 47 2.29 0.82 17.19
N ARG A 48 2.74 0.64 15.95
CA ARG A 48 1.90 0.44 14.77
C ARG A 48 2.21 -0.88 14.09
N LEU A 49 1.17 -1.58 13.67
CA LEU A 49 1.32 -2.77 12.83
C LEU A 49 1.49 -2.36 11.36
N PRO A 50 2.59 -2.76 10.69
CA PRO A 50 2.77 -2.50 9.26
C PRO A 50 1.63 -3.07 8.42
N VAL A 51 1.25 -2.38 7.33
CA VAL A 51 0.12 -2.77 6.48
C VAL A 51 0.32 -4.16 5.86
N VAL A 52 1.57 -4.52 5.50
CA VAL A 52 1.89 -5.86 4.99
C VAL A 52 1.53 -6.97 5.98
N ILE A 53 1.68 -6.72 7.29
CA ILE A 53 1.33 -7.69 8.33
C ILE A 53 -0.19 -7.75 8.53
N GLN A 54 -0.89 -6.61 8.42
CA GLN A 54 -2.35 -6.59 8.40
C GLN A 54 -2.90 -7.39 7.20
N ILE A 55 -2.29 -7.26 6.02
CA ILE A 55 -2.66 -8.03 4.82
C ILE A 55 -2.41 -9.52 5.07
N ALA A 56 -1.24 -9.90 5.60
CA ALA A 56 -0.92 -11.29 5.90
C ALA A 56 -1.95 -11.89 6.89
N TRP A 57 -2.26 -11.16 7.97
CA TRP A 57 -3.25 -11.56 8.95
C TRP A 57 -4.64 -11.75 8.32
N PHE A 58 -5.07 -10.80 7.49
CA PHE A 58 -6.32 -10.90 6.76
C PHE A 58 -6.37 -12.12 5.83
N LYS A 59 -5.28 -12.38 5.07
CA LYS A 59 -5.17 -13.53 4.17
C LYS A 59 -5.21 -14.87 4.92
N MET A 60 -4.62 -14.94 6.11
CA MET A 60 -4.71 -16.13 6.96
C MET A 60 -6.13 -16.37 7.50
N LYS A 61 -6.85 -15.29 7.86
CA LYS A 61 -8.23 -15.40 8.36
C LYS A 61 -9.22 -15.74 7.25
N TYR A 62 -9.02 -15.19 6.05
CA TYR A 62 -9.90 -15.34 4.89
C TYR A 62 -9.07 -15.78 3.67
N PRO A 63 -8.82 -17.08 3.45
CA PRO A 63 -7.96 -17.55 2.34
C PRO A 63 -8.44 -17.15 0.94
N GLU A 64 -9.75 -17.07 0.74
CA GLU A 64 -10.37 -16.64 -0.52
C GLU A 64 -10.61 -15.13 -0.59
N ASN A 65 -9.94 -14.33 0.23
CA ASN A 65 -10.10 -12.87 0.28
C ASN A 65 -9.85 -12.16 -1.07
N LYS A 66 -10.35 -10.92 -1.14
CA LYS A 66 -9.97 -9.94 -2.16
C LYS A 66 -9.79 -8.57 -1.52
N ILE A 67 -8.73 -7.87 -1.91
CA ILE A 67 -8.53 -6.45 -1.61
C ILE A 67 -8.59 -5.73 -2.96
N ALA A 68 -9.54 -4.81 -3.12
CA ALA A 68 -9.64 -3.99 -4.32
C ALA A 68 -9.26 -2.55 -3.99
N VAL A 69 -8.33 -1.95 -4.75
CA VAL A 69 -7.99 -0.54 -4.60
C VAL A 69 -8.17 0.19 -5.91
N GLN A 70 -8.83 1.33 -5.83
CA GLN A 70 -8.95 2.30 -6.90
C GLN A 70 -8.11 3.52 -6.55
N VAL A 71 -7.37 4.07 -7.52
CA VAL A 71 -6.65 5.32 -7.32
C VAL A 71 -7.04 6.33 -8.39
N THR A 72 -7.41 7.51 -7.93
CA THR A 72 -7.71 8.65 -8.79
C THR A 72 -6.63 9.70 -8.57
N LYS A 73 -6.02 10.16 -9.67
CA LYS A 73 -5.18 11.35 -9.62
C LYS A 73 -6.09 12.57 -9.65
N GLU A 74 -6.07 13.35 -8.59
CA GLU A 74 -6.62 14.70 -8.55
C GLU A 74 -5.48 15.72 -8.67
N LYS A 75 -5.80 16.99 -8.93
CA LYS A 75 -4.87 18.08 -9.30
C LYS A 75 -3.43 17.86 -8.80
N GLU A 76 -3.22 17.96 -7.48
CA GLU A 76 -1.92 17.87 -6.81
C GLU A 76 -1.83 16.71 -5.81
N HIS A 77 -2.80 15.78 -5.82
CA HIS A 77 -2.83 14.68 -4.86
C HIS A 77 -3.47 13.42 -5.44
N PHE A 78 -3.12 12.27 -4.88
CA PHE A 78 -3.73 10.98 -5.24
C PHE A 78 -4.71 10.58 -4.16
N VAL A 79 -5.93 10.23 -4.55
CA VAL A 79 -6.94 9.65 -3.69
C VAL A 79 -7.02 8.16 -3.99
N ALA A 80 -6.68 7.33 -3.01
CA ALA A 80 -6.87 5.89 -3.09
C ALA A 80 -8.11 5.49 -2.26
N LYS A 81 -8.93 4.60 -2.81
CA LYS A 81 -10.06 3.96 -2.14
C LYS A 81 -9.82 2.46 -2.11
N ALA A 82 -9.84 1.85 -0.94
CA ALA A 82 -9.66 0.42 -0.74
C ALA A 82 -10.94 -0.23 -0.22
N ARG A 83 -11.30 -1.39 -0.77
CA ARG A 83 -12.41 -2.26 -0.33
C ARG A 83 -11.89 -3.64 0.03
N ILE A 84 -12.35 -4.17 1.15
CA ILE A 84 -11.92 -5.46 1.71
C ILE A 84 -13.07 -6.45 1.60
N TYR A 85 -12.83 -7.62 1.00
CA TYR A 85 -13.83 -8.66 0.78
C TYR A 85 -13.38 -9.98 1.41
N ALA A 86 -14.27 -10.64 2.16
CA ALA A 86 -13.99 -11.95 2.73
C ALA A 86 -13.81 -13.02 1.64
N ASN A 87 -14.53 -12.89 0.52
CA ASN A 87 -14.43 -13.77 -0.64
C ASN A 87 -14.26 -12.98 -1.94
N TYR A 88 -13.39 -13.44 -2.84
CA TYR A 88 -13.19 -12.81 -4.16
C TYR A 88 -14.42 -12.89 -5.07
N LYS A 89 -15.34 -13.83 -4.79
CA LYS A 89 -16.62 -14.00 -5.49
C LYS A 89 -17.73 -13.09 -4.97
N ASP A 90 -17.49 -12.38 -3.86
CA ASP A 90 -18.50 -11.49 -3.29
C ASP A 90 -18.86 -10.38 -4.30
N PRO A 91 -20.15 -10.00 -4.39
CA PRO A 91 -20.58 -8.84 -5.15
C PRO A 91 -19.84 -7.56 -4.75
N VAL A 92 -19.78 -6.58 -5.66
CA VAL A 92 -18.99 -5.34 -5.47
C VAL A 92 -19.40 -4.55 -4.22
N ASP A 93 -20.67 -4.62 -3.83
CA ASP A 93 -21.27 -3.97 -2.67
C ASP A 93 -21.15 -4.78 -1.37
N CYS A 94 -20.73 -6.06 -1.43
CA CYS A 94 -20.59 -6.96 -0.29
C CYS A 94 -19.16 -6.92 0.29
N TYR A 95 -18.64 -5.74 0.59
CA TYR A 95 -17.34 -5.57 1.25
C TYR A 95 -17.50 -5.55 2.78
N LEU A 96 -16.50 -6.09 3.50
CA LEU A 96 -16.38 -5.99 4.97
C LEU A 96 -16.15 -4.55 5.42
N SER A 97 -15.32 -3.83 4.67
CA SER A 97 -14.98 -2.44 4.95
C SER A 97 -14.52 -1.72 3.68
N GLU A 98 -14.67 -0.41 3.70
CA GLU A 98 -14.12 0.51 2.72
C GLU A 98 -13.40 1.64 3.46
N ALA A 99 -12.29 2.13 2.90
CA ALA A 99 -11.66 3.35 3.36
C ALA A 99 -11.04 4.10 2.18
N SER A 100 -10.84 5.40 2.35
CA SER A 100 -10.10 6.22 1.39
C SER A 100 -8.98 6.97 2.08
N ALA A 101 -7.91 7.25 1.35
CA ALA A 101 -6.81 8.07 1.81
C ALA A 101 -6.29 8.93 0.66
N SER A 102 -6.01 10.20 0.94
CA SER A 102 -5.39 11.11 0.00
C SER A 102 -3.95 11.42 0.41
N ARG A 103 -3.03 11.49 -0.57
CA ARG A 103 -1.64 11.90 -0.33
C ARG A 103 -1.15 12.79 -1.45
N THR A 104 -0.34 13.78 -1.07
CA THR A 104 0.41 14.64 -1.99
C THR A 104 1.90 14.34 -1.87
N TYR A 105 2.69 14.97 -2.74
CA TYR A 105 4.14 14.93 -2.65
C TYR A 105 4.62 15.48 -1.31
N SER A 106 5.60 14.82 -0.70
CA SER A 106 6.20 15.22 0.57
C SER A 106 7.69 15.44 0.37
N GLU A 107 8.14 16.67 0.63
CA GLU A 107 9.56 17.03 0.59
C GLU A 107 10.38 16.27 1.63
N ASP A 108 9.77 15.90 2.76
CA ASP A 108 10.40 15.09 3.82
C ASP A 108 10.65 13.64 3.39
N LYS A 109 9.89 13.15 2.40
CA LYS A 109 9.95 11.76 1.89
C LYS A 109 9.90 11.76 0.36
N PRO A 110 10.92 12.31 -0.32
CA PRO A 110 10.90 12.51 -1.76
C PRO A 110 10.96 11.20 -2.55
N SER A 111 11.46 10.12 -1.93
CA SER A 111 11.51 8.78 -2.51
C SER A 111 10.17 8.03 -2.47
N VAL A 112 9.19 8.53 -1.70
CA VAL A 112 7.90 7.86 -1.54
C VAL A 112 6.91 8.41 -2.56
N SER A 113 6.43 7.54 -3.45
CA SER A 113 5.38 7.88 -4.41
C SER A 113 4.08 8.24 -3.67
N PRO A 114 3.49 9.43 -3.90
CA PRO A 114 2.21 9.81 -3.29
C PRO A 114 1.08 8.84 -3.63
N ARG A 115 1.14 8.22 -4.82
CA ARG A 115 0.19 7.20 -5.25
C ARG A 115 0.27 5.95 -4.36
N GLU A 116 1.46 5.37 -4.23
CA GLU A 116 1.69 4.15 -3.45
C GLU A 116 1.43 4.40 -1.97
N TRP A 117 1.77 5.60 -1.49
CA TRP A 117 1.49 5.99 -0.12
C TRP A 117 -0.02 6.10 0.13
N ALA A 118 -0.78 6.73 -0.77
CA ALA A 118 -2.23 6.78 -0.67
C ALA A 118 -2.84 5.37 -0.67
N GLN A 119 -2.38 4.49 -1.57
CA GLN A 119 -2.84 3.10 -1.63
C GLN A 119 -2.58 2.35 -0.33
N THR A 120 -1.34 2.38 0.15
CA THR A 120 -0.94 1.70 1.38
C THR A 120 -1.72 2.22 2.58
N ALA A 121 -1.95 3.54 2.65
CA ALA A 121 -2.76 4.15 3.70
C ALA A 121 -4.22 3.71 3.63
N ALA A 122 -4.85 3.75 2.44
CA ALA A 122 -6.24 3.33 2.26
C ALA A 122 -6.45 1.86 2.63
N ILE A 123 -5.54 0.97 2.21
CA ILE A 123 -5.58 -0.46 2.57
C ILE A 123 -5.47 -0.63 4.10
N GLY A 124 -4.51 0.02 4.74
CA GLY A 124 -4.31 -0.09 6.18
C GLY A 124 -5.52 0.38 6.99
N ILE A 125 -6.14 1.49 6.59
CA ILE A 125 -7.36 1.99 7.25
C ILE A 125 -8.52 1.01 7.02
N ALA A 126 -8.71 0.52 5.80
CA ALA A 126 -9.79 -0.41 5.49
C ALA A 126 -9.63 -1.74 6.25
N LEU A 127 -8.41 -2.30 6.31
CA LEU A 127 -8.12 -3.52 7.08
C LEU A 127 -8.38 -3.32 8.58
N ARG A 128 -8.00 -2.17 9.12
CA ARG A 128 -8.31 -1.85 10.51
C ARG A 128 -9.81 -1.72 10.75
N ASN A 129 -10.55 -1.08 9.85
CA ASN A 129 -12.01 -1.02 9.91
C ASN A 129 -12.65 -2.43 9.85
N ALA A 130 -12.01 -3.39 9.16
CA ALA A 130 -12.40 -4.80 9.15
C ALA A 130 -11.94 -5.59 10.39
N GLY A 131 -11.28 -4.94 11.36
CA GLY A 131 -10.84 -5.53 12.62
C GLY A 131 -9.42 -6.08 12.62
N PHE A 132 -8.58 -5.75 11.63
CA PHE A 132 -7.18 -6.18 11.57
C PHE A 132 -6.26 -5.08 12.10
N GLY A 133 -5.78 -5.23 13.33
CA GLY A 133 -4.87 -4.29 13.97
C GLY A 133 -5.53 -3.21 14.84
N LEU A 134 -6.76 -3.42 15.28
CA LEU A 134 -7.46 -2.53 16.23
C LEU A 134 -6.74 -2.41 17.58
N GLN A 135 -5.98 -3.41 17.98
CA GLN A 135 -5.20 -3.41 19.22
C GLN A 135 -3.97 -2.49 19.18
N PHE A 136 -3.66 -1.91 18.00
CA PHE A 136 -2.55 -0.97 17.82
C PHE A 136 -3.07 0.46 17.67
N GLN A 137 -2.36 1.41 18.26
CA GLN A 137 -2.71 2.82 18.22
C GLN A 137 -2.32 3.41 16.85
N ILE A 138 -3.13 4.35 16.34
CA ILE A 138 -2.78 5.15 15.17
C ILE A 138 -2.27 6.51 15.64
N ALA A 139 -1.19 7.00 15.03
CA ALA A 139 -0.81 8.40 15.15
C ALA A 139 -1.94 9.31 14.62
N GLY A 140 -2.45 10.21 15.47
CA GLY A 140 -3.53 11.15 15.14
C GLY A 140 -4.95 10.70 15.51
N GLU A 141 -5.12 9.62 16.27
CA GLU A 141 -6.43 9.19 16.85
C GLU A 141 -6.69 9.75 18.26
N ASP A 142 -5.92 10.74 18.72
CA ASP A 142 -6.30 11.50 19.92
C ASP A 142 -7.43 12.46 19.56
N PHE A 143 -8.66 12.00 19.78
CA PHE A 143 -9.83 12.87 19.74
C PHE A 143 -9.80 13.78 20.96
N ASP A 144 -9.48 15.06 20.75
CA ASP A 144 -9.76 16.09 21.76
C ASP A 144 -11.27 16.05 22.08
N PRO A 145 -11.70 15.95 23.35
CA PRO A 145 -13.11 15.80 23.73
C PRO A 145 -13.97 17.05 23.45
N VAL A 146 -13.37 18.10 22.88
CA VAL A 146 -14.05 19.31 22.44
C VAL A 146 -14.00 19.35 20.91
N THR A 147 -14.89 18.60 20.26
CA THR A 147 -15.18 18.81 18.84
C THR A 147 -16.04 20.07 18.71
N PRO A 148 -15.58 21.11 17.99
CA PRO A 148 -16.44 22.26 17.68
C PRO A 148 -17.66 21.79 16.88
N ASN A 149 -18.82 22.36 17.18
CA ASN A 149 -20.06 22.06 16.48
C ASN A 149 -19.97 22.54 15.02
N GLU A 150 -19.79 21.64 14.06
CA GLU A 150 -19.56 21.97 12.63
C GLU A 150 -20.79 22.54 11.90
N PHE A 151 -21.92 22.73 12.59
CA PHE A 151 -23.18 23.16 11.99
C PHE A 151 -23.45 24.69 12.03
N GLU A 152 -22.60 25.51 12.63
CA GLU A 152 -22.81 26.97 12.74
C GLU A 152 -21.82 27.77 11.88
N ARG A 153 -22.17 28.03 10.61
CA ARG A 153 -21.48 29.03 9.78
C ARG A 153 -21.92 30.44 10.17
N THR A 154 -21.00 31.23 10.72
CA THR A 154 -21.02 32.71 10.59
C THR A 154 -19.80 33.18 9.80
N PRO A 155 -19.94 34.17 8.88
CA PRO A 155 -18.87 34.54 7.98
C PRO A 155 -17.97 35.61 8.60
N THR A 156 -16.73 35.27 8.97
CA THR A 156 -15.62 36.25 8.93
C THR A 156 -14.27 35.55 9.02
N SER A 157 -13.37 35.99 8.16
CA SER A 157 -12.03 35.49 7.85
C SER A 157 -11.09 35.35 9.04
N THR A 158 -10.38 34.22 9.17
CA THR A 158 -8.90 34.16 9.24
C THR A 158 -8.42 32.72 9.13
N GLU A 159 -7.18 32.60 8.68
CA GLU A 159 -6.48 31.46 8.11
C GLU A 159 -6.27 30.21 9.00
N ASN A 160 -6.31 29.08 8.29
CA ASN A 160 -5.40 27.93 8.35
C ASN A 160 -5.62 26.76 9.34
N THR A 161 -6.02 25.66 8.69
CA THR A 161 -5.64 24.24 8.87
C THR A 161 -6.45 23.41 9.86
N VAL A 162 -7.55 22.86 9.36
CA VAL A 162 -8.18 21.62 9.83
C VAL A 162 -8.23 20.60 8.68
N PRO A 163 -8.06 19.29 8.97
CA PRO A 163 -8.06 18.24 7.97
C PRO A 163 -9.48 17.92 7.52
N ASP A 164 -9.82 18.25 6.27
CA ASP A 164 -11.11 17.97 5.66
C ASP A 164 -11.35 16.46 5.55
N THR A 165 -12.31 15.97 6.34
CA THR A 165 -13.14 14.82 5.99
C THR A 165 -14.54 15.36 5.79
N ASP A 166 -15.01 15.49 4.54
CA ASP A 166 -16.44 15.42 4.29
C ASP A 166 -16.76 14.96 2.86
N SER A 167 -17.83 14.18 2.75
CA SER A 167 -18.53 13.73 1.55
C SER A 167 -20.01 14.07 1.79
N PRO A 168 -20.85 14.43 0.79
CA PRO A 168 -21.22 13.44 -0.26
C PRO A 168 -21.76 13.95 -1.62
N GLN A 169 -21.81 13.00 -2.59
CA GLN A 169 -22.68 12.88 -3.80
C GLN A 169 -22.45 13.88 -4.96
N ASN A 170 -22.37 13.51 -6.26
CA ASN A 170 -23.31 12.72 -7.10
C ASN A 170 -22.63 12.32 -8.47
N PRO A 171 -23.28 11.70 -9.49
CA PRO A 171 -22.75 10.57 -10.26
C PRO A 171 -22.24 10.95 -11.66
N GLY A 172 -21.62 9.99 -12.36
CA GLY A 172 -21.45 10.06 -13.82
C GLY A 172 -20.00 10.17 -14.28
N ASN A 173 -19.34 9.02 -14.41
CA ASN A 173 -19.11 8.39 -15.71
C ASN A 173 -18.31 7.11 -15.45
N GLU A 174 -19.03 5.99 -15.51
CA GLU A 174 -18.45 4.66 -15.51
C GLU A 174 -17.81 4.44 -16.88
N GLU A 175 -16.48 4.56 -16.97
CA GLU A 175 -15.73 3.83 -17.99
C GLU A 175 -15.13 2.58 -17.32
N PRO A 176 -15.45 1.37 -17.84
CA PRO A 176 -15.01 0.13 -17.22
C PRO A 176 -13.52 -0.08 -17.52
N TYR A 177 -12.68 -0.03 -16.49
CA TYR A 177 -11.31 -0.54 -16.58
C TYR A 177 -11.15 -1.78 -15.72
N THR A 178 -10.57 -2.79 -16.36
CA THR A 178 -10.40 -4.18 -15.97
C THR A 178 -9.68 -4.31 -14.63
N ALA A 179 -10.14 -5.26 -13.81
CA ALA A 179 -9.48 -5.64 -12.56
C ALA A 179 -8.04 -6.10 -12.85
N GLU A 180 -7.05 -5.31 -12.44
CA GLU A 180 -5.68 -5.79 -12.32
C GLU A 180 -5.57 -6.53 -10.99
N GLU A 181 -5.42 -7.85 -11.08
CA GLU A 181 -4.97 -8.69 -9.97
C GLU A 181 -3.66 -8.13 -9.41
N TYR A 182 -3.57 -8.03 -8.09
CA TYR A 182 -2.31 -7.78 -7.40
C TYR A 182 -1.38 -8.98 -7.64
N THR A 183 -0.63 -8.96 -8.74
CA THR A 183 0.61 -9.72 -8.83
C THR A 183 1.56 -9.17 -7.79
N ALA A 184 2.01 -10.05 -6.90
CA ALA A 184 3.04 -9.81 -5.91
C ALA A 184 4.21 -8.99 -6.49
N GLU A 185 4.76 -8.08 -5.68
CA GLU A 185 6.01 -7.40 -6.02
C GLU A 185 7.07 -8.45 -6.37
N LEU A 186 7.39 -8.55 -7.66
CA LEU A 186 8.48 -9.37 -8.15
C LEU A 186 9.77 -8.82 -7.53
N THR A 187 10.41 -9.64 -6.69
CA THR A 187 11.76 -9.38 -6.17
C THR A 187 12.72 -9.07 -7.31
N ASP A 188 13.80 -8.32 -7.06
CA ASP A 188 14.75 -7.92 -8.12
C ASP A 188 15.32 -9.13 -8.89
N ALA A 189 15.35 -10.31 -8.24
CA ALA A 189 15.67 -11.59 -8.86
C ALA A 189 14.63 -12.06 -9.89
N GLU A 190 13.33 -11.90 -9.63
CA GLU A 190 12.27 -12.30 -10.55
C GLU A 190 12.12 -11.31 -11.73
N LYS A 191 12.40 -10.01 -11.51
CA LYS A 191 12.52 -9.04 -12.61
C LYS A 191 13.68 -9.38 -13.54
N LEU A 192 14.80 -9.84 -12.98
CA LEU A 192 15.96 -10.29 -13.73
C LEU A 192 15.67 -11.60 -14.49
N GLU A 193 14.97 -12.57 -13.88
CA GLU A 193 14.56 -13.80 -14.56
C GLU A 193 13.61 -13.50 -15.74
N LYS A 194 12.64 -12.60 -15.54
CA LYS A 194 11.76 -12.14 -16.62
C LYS A 194 12.54 -11.43 -17.73
N ALA A 195 13.55 -10.63 -17.38
CA ALA A 195 14.44 -10.01 -18.36
C ALA A 195 15.19 -11.09 -19.17
N TYR A 196 15.76 -12.10 -18.51
CA TYR A 196 16.46 -13.21 -19.18
C TYR A 196 15.56 -14.02 -20.12
N GLN A 197 14.27 -14.13 -19.83
CA GLN A 197 13.28 -14.83 -20.66
C GLN A 197 12.69 -13.97 -21.78
N THR A 198 12.94 -12.65 -21.78
CA THR A 198 12.40 -11.75 -22.80
C THR A 198 13.04 -12.03 -24.17
N LEU A 199 12.23 -12.03 -25.24
CA LEU A 199 12.70 -12.31 -26.60
C LEU A 199 13.46 -11.12 -27.20
N CYS A 200 14.49 -11.41 -27.98
CA CYS A 200 15.26 -10.40 -28.67
C CYS A 200 14.46 -9.79 -29.84
N PRO A 201 14.38 -8.45 -29.95
CA PRO A 201 13.62 -7.78 -31.00
C PRO A 201 14.37 -7.69 -32.34
N ILE A 202 15.65 -8.10 -32.38
CA ILE A 202 16.46 -8.07 -33.60
C ILE A 202 16.07 -9.26 -34.47
N THR A 203 15.65 -9.01 -35.72
CA THR A 203 15.22 -10.04 -36.68
C THR A 203 16.26 -11.15 -36.91
N LYS A 204 17.56 -10.81 -36.85
CA LYS A 204 18.68 -11.75 -36.91
C LYS A 204 18.70 -12.78 -35.76
N TYR A 205 18.13 -12.43 -34.62
CA TYR A 205 18.05 -13.25 -33.40
C TYR A 205 16.59 -13.59 -33.04
N SER A 206 15.70 -13.57 -34.03
CA SER A 206 14.28 -13.88 -33.84
C SER A 206 14.10 -15.25 -33.19
N GLY A 207 13.36 -15.28 -32.08
CA GLY A 207 13.11 -16.50 -31.30
C GLY A 207 14.16 -16.82 -30.24
N LYS A 208 15.25 -16.05 -30.14
CA LYS A 208 16.22 -16.15 -29.03
C LYS A 208 15.88 -15.20 -27.90
N THR A 209 16.23 -15.57 -26.68
CA THR A 209 16.07 -14.69 -25.51
C THR A 209 17.20 -13.68 -25.38
N LEU A 210 16.99 -12.61 -24.62
CA LEU A 210 18.04 -11.61 -24.33
C LEU A 210 19.23 -12.26 -23.59
N ALA A 211 19.00 -13.27 -22.75
CA ALA A 211 20.05 -14.07 -22.10
C ALA A 211 20.91 -14.81 -23.13
N GLU A 212 20.29 -15.47 -24.09
CA GLU A 212 21.00 -16.20 -25.15
C GLU A 212 21.77 -15.24 -26.05
N VAL A 213 21.20 -14.07 -26.37
CA VAL A 213 21.87 -13.04 -27.16
C VAL A 213 23.06 -12.44 -26.40
N LEU A 214 23.01 -12.31 -25.07
CA LEU A 214 24.19 -11.92 -24.27
C LEU A 214 25.37 -12.88 -24.52
N THR A 215 25.12 -14.19 -24.55
CA THR A 215 26.17 -15.20 -24.75
C THR A 215 26.69 -15.28 -26.19
N VAL A 216 25.85 -14.94 -27.18
CA VAL A 216 26.16 -15.08 -28.61
C VAL A 216 26.72 -13.78 -29.20
N ASP A 217 26.17 -12.63 -28.83
CA ASP A 217 26.56 -11.31 -29.35
C ASP A 217 26.26 -10.20 -28.31
N PRO A 218 27.19 -9.93 -27.38
CA PRO A 218 27.02 -8.90 -26.36
C PRO A 218 26.77 -7.49 -26.95
N HIS A 219 27.31 -7.19 -28.12
CA HIS A 219 27.15 -5.88 -28.77
C HIS A 219 25.72 -5.68 -29.28
N ALA A 220 25.06 -6.75 -29.71
CA ALA A 220 23.65 -6.72 -30.08
C ALA A 220 22.76 -6.40 -28.87
N LEU A 221 23.06 -6.96 -27.70
CA LEU A 221 22.30 -6.67 -26.48
C LEU A 221 22.47 -5.20 -26.05
N VAL A 222 23.70 -4.67 -26.08
CA VAL A 222 23.99 -3.25 -25.78
C VAL A 222 23.26 -2.31 -26.75
N TRP A 223 23.09 -2.73 -28.02
CA TRP A 223 22.28 -2.00 -28.98
C TRP A 223 20.79 -2.02 -28.61
N VAL A 224 20.24 -3.15 -28.16
CA VAL A 224 18.85 -3.25 -27.68
C VAL A 224 18.63 -2.37 -26.43
N ALA A 225 19.60 -2.33 -25.53
CA ALA A 225 19.55 -1.51 -24.32
C ALA A 225 19.52 -0.01 -24.63
N ASN A 226 20.30 0.47 -25.61
CA ASN A 226 20.55 1.91 -25.79
C ASN A 226 19.98 2.54 -27.07
N LYS A 227 19.73 1.75 -28.12
CA LYS A 227 19.38 2.26 -29.46
C LYS A 227 18.05 1.72 -30.00
N TYR A 228 17.47 0.69 -29.39
CA TYR A 228 16.16 0.21 -29.78
C TYR A 228 15.07 1.23 -29.39
N LYS A 229 14.19 1.53 -30.36
CA LYS A 229 13.07 2.49 -30.20
C LYS A 229 11.69 1.82 -30.25
N GLY A 230 11.65 0.49 -30.13
CA GLY A 230 10.40 -0.26 -30.10
C GLY A 230 9.82 -0.31 -28.69
N ASN A 231 9.47 -1.51 -28.21
CA ASN A 231 8.94 -1.67 -26.85
C ASN A 231 9.97 -1.24 -25.78
N PRO A 232 9.66 -0.24 -24.92
CA PRO A 232 10.55 0.21 -23.85
C PRO A 232 10.88 -0.89 -22.83
N GLU A 233 9.97 -1.83 -22.58
CA GLU A 233 10.18 -2.95 -21.64
C GLU A 233 11.34 -3.85 -22.06
N ILE A 234 11.52 -4.05 -23.37
CA ILE A 234 12.60 -4.86 -23.93
C ILE A 234 13.95 -4.14 -23.78
N SER A 235 13.95 -2.82 -23.93
CA SER A 235 15.15 -2.00 -23.70
C SER A 235 15.52 -1.96 -22.22
N GLU A 236 14.55 -1.87 -21.31
CA GLU A 236 14.79 -1.95 -19.87
C GLU A 236 15.29 -3.33 -19.43
N ALA A 237 14.69 -4.41 -19.93
CA ALA A 237 15.17 -5.78 -19.71
C ALA A 237 16.62 -5.97 -20.20
N ALA A 238 16.95 -5.45 -21.38
CA ALA A 238 18.31 -5.52 -21.92
C ALA A 238 19.31 -4.72 -21.07
N LYS A 239 18.91 -3.55 -20.54
CA LYS A 239 19.75 -2.76 -19.63
C LYS A 239 20.03 -3.51 -18.33
N LEU A 240 19.01 -4.08 -17.70
CA LEU A 240 19.14 -4.86 -16.47
C LEU A 240 20.12 -6.03 -16.63
N ILE A 241 20.04 -6.76 -17.75
CA ILE A 241 20.97 -7.85 -18.05
C ILE A 241 22.40 -7.32 -18.26
N CYS A 242 22.57 -6.20 -18.97
CA CYS A 242 23.89 -5.59 -19.16
C CYS A 242 24.51 -5.12 -17.84
N GLU A 243 23.73 -4.50 -16.96
CA GLU A 243 24.18 -4.03 -15.64
C GLU A 243 24.59 -5.20 -14.75
N HIS A 244 23.81 -6.29 -14.72
CA HIS A 244 24.13 -7.50 -13.97
C HIS A 244 25.40 -8.21 -14.50
N ALA A 245 25.57 -8.28 -15.82
CA ALA A 245 26.78 -8.86 -16.42
C ALA A 245 28.04 -8.04 -16.13
N LEU A 246 27.91 -6.71 -15.94
CA LEU A 246 29.01 -5.83 -15.56
C LEU A 246 29.38 -5.97 -14.08
N SER A 247 28.41 -6.18 -13.19
CA SER A 247 28.69 -6.42 -11.76
C SER A 247 29.38 -7.78 -11.53
N GLU A 248 28.94 -8.84 -12.21
CA GLU A 248 29.54 -10.19 -12.10
C GLU A 248 30.98 -10.27 -12.64
N ASN A 249 31.35 -9.41 -13.60
CA ASN A 249 32.71 -9.36 -14.15
C ASN A 249 33.69 -8.54 -13.30
N ASN A 250 33.21 -7.85 -12.26
CA ASN A 250 33.99 -6.93 -11.43
C ASN A 250 34.20 -7.45 -9.99
N GLU A 251 33.79 -8.69 -9.72
CA GLU A 251 34.21 -9.54 -8.59
C GLU A 251 35.26 -10.57 -9.04
#